data_AF-A0A7R9Z0I8-F1
#
_entry.id   AF-A0A7R9Z0I8-F1
#
_cell.length_a   1.000
_cell.length_b   1.000
_cell.length_c   1.000
_cell.angle_alpha   90.00
_cell.angle_beta   90.00
_cell.angle_gamma   90.00
#
_symmetry.space_group_name_H-M   'P 1'
#
loop_
_entity.id
_entity.type
_entity.pdbx_description
1 polymer ?
#
loop_
_entity_poly.entity_id
_entity_poly.type
_entity_poly.pdbx_seq_one_letter_code
_entity_poly.pdbx_strand_id
1 'polypeptide(L)'
;GASAAAAAASPPKPRETHAEIARSVRDTLARFDDPTRLLELQKGLAVHEERYADAQALQRRIFDEMSGSPALRLIVAMEAALADGRYDEAAGARDEYVRLLAQAAAAAGSGAANGPATTTTFGLNPY
;
A
#
# COMPACT_ATOMS: atom_id res chain seq x y z
N GLY A 1 -8.29 49.94 4.54
CA GLY A 1 -8.54 49.18 3.30
C GLY A 1 -7.21 48.75 2.72
N ALA A 2 -7.20 47.57 2.09
CA ALA A 2 -6.06 46.82 1.48
C ALA A 2 -5.09 46.22 2.52
N SER A 3 -5.09 44.92 2.86
CA SER A 3 -5.09 43.66 2.06
C SER A 3 -3.92 43.56 1.08
N ALA A 4 -2.91 42.76 1.44
CA ALA A 4 -2.32 41.73 0.59
C ALA A 4 -1.27 40.95 1.39
N ALA A 5 -1.72 39.86 2.02
CA ALA A 5 -0.83 38.80 2.47
C ALA A 5 -0.13 38.21 1.25
N ALA A 6 1.20 38.25 1.22
CA ALA A 6 2.02 37.55 0.26
C ALA A 6 1.85 36.04 0.47
N ALA A 7 0.87 35.45 -0.22
CA ALA A 7 0.76 34.02 -0.35
C ALA A 7 1.98 33.54 -1.16
N ALA A 8 2.86 32.79 -0.50
CA ALA A 8 3.94 32.05 -1.11
C ALA A 8 3.38 31.11 -2.18
N ALA A 9 3.43 31.55 -3.44
CA ALA A 9 3.15 30.70 -4.57
C ALA A 9 4.31 29.72 -4.73
N SER A 10 4.16 28.51 -4.19
CA SER A 10 4.98 27.37 -4.57
C SER A 10 5.02 27.26 -6.09
N PRO A 11 6.19 26.98 -6.72
CA PRO A 11 6.30 26.91 -8.16
C PRO A 11 5.31 25.86 -8.72
N PRO A 12 4.66 26.13 -9.86
CA PRO A 12 3.79 25.15 -10.50
C PRO A 12 4.62 23.91 -10.80
N LYS A 13 4.23 22.76 -10.24
CA LYS A 13 4.81 21.46 -10.62
C LYS A 13 4.74 21.36 -12.15
N PRO A 14 5.85 21.03 -12.84
CA PRO A 14 5.80 20.81 -14.29
C PRO A 14 4.71 19.79 -14.58
N ARG A 15 3.78 20.14 -15.49
CA ARG A 15 2.69 19.26 -15.90
C ARG A 15 3.32 18.05 -16.58
N GLU A 16 3.26 16.89 -15.92
CA GLU A 16 3.70 15.61 -16.49
C GLU A 16 2.94 15.38 -17.82
N THR A 17 3.64 14.91 -18.84
CA THR A 17 3.01 14.49 -20.09
C THR A 17 2.27 13.17 -19.90
N HIS A 18 1.25 12.89 -20.72
CA HIS A 18 0.49 11.63 -20.63
C HIS A 18 1.39 10.38 -20.73
N ALA A 19 2.46 10.45 -21.53
CA ALA A 19 3.44 9.38 -21.66
C ALA A 19 4.24 9.17 -20.36
N GLU A 20 4.61 10.25 -19.67
CA GLU A 20 5.29 10.19 -18.37
C GLU A 20 4.37 9.66 -17.28
N ILE A 21 3.11 10.08 -17.27
CA ILE A 21 2.08 9.56 -16.33
C ILE A 21 1.89 8.06 -16.56
N ALA A 22 1.67 7.63 -17.80
CA ALA A 22 1.48 6.22 -18.11
C ALA A 22 2.69 5.37 -17.69
N ARG A 23 3.91 5.86 -17.93
CA ARG A 23 5.14 5.19 -17.49
C ARG A 23 5.21 5.11 -15.98
N SER A 24 5.00 6.23 -15.28
CA SER A 24 5.09 6.32 -13.83
C SER A 24 4.05 5.46 -13.11
N VAL A 25 2.81 5.42 -13.61
CA VAL A 25 1.75 4.56 -13.06
C VAL A 25 2.10 3.09 -13.29
N ARG A 26 2.59 2.71 -14.47
CA ARG A 26 3.06 1.33 -14.74
C ARG A 26 4.23 0.93 -13.84
N ASP A 27 5.20 1.81 -13.64
CA ASP A 27 6.32 1.58 -12.72
C ASP A 27 5.84 1.40 -11.27
N THR A 28 4.77 2.10 -10.88
CA THR A 28 4.15 1.98 -9.55
C THR A 28 3.40 0.66 -9.41
N LEU A 29 2.62 0.27 -10.41
CA LEU A 29 1.93 -1.03 -10.46
C LEU A 29 2.92 -2.20 -10.41
N ALA A 30 4.06 -2.10 -11.10
CA ALA A 30 5.08 -3.14 -11.10
C ALA A 30 5.77 -3.35 -9.74
N ARG A 31 5.73 -2.34 -8.86
CA ARG A 31 6.29 -2.39 -7.51
C ARG A 31 5.26 -2.80 -6.45
N PHE A 32 3.99 -2.89 -6.83
CA PHE A 32 2.95 -3.37 -5.93
C PHE A 32 3.17 -4.85 -5.65
N ASP A 33 3.39 -5.17 -4.38
CA ASP A 33 3.42 -6.55 -3.91
C ASP A 33 2.01 -6.93 -3.45
N ASP A 34 1.42 -7.91 -4.12
CA ASP A 34 0.06 -8.35 -3.85
C ASP A 34 0.03 -9.16 -2.53
N PRO A 35 -0.62 -8.65 -1.47
CA PRO A 35 -0.67 -9.34 -0.18
C PRO A 35 -1.40 -10.68 -0.24
N THR A 36 -2.21 -10.91 -1.29
CA THR A 36 -2.99 -12.14 -1.45
C THR A 36 -2.25 -13.23 -2.22
N ARG A 37 -1.14 -12.91 -2.90
CA ARG A 37 -0.39 -13.85 -3.74
C ARG A 37 0.02 -15.12 -3.00
N LEU A 38 0.48 -14.99 -1.75
CA LEU A 38 0.84 -16.14 -0.92
C LEU A 38 -0.39 -16.99 -0.55
N LEU A 39 -1.52 -16.33 -0.25
CA LEU A 39 -2.78 -17.02 0.08
C LEU A 39 -3.32 -17.79 -1.13
N GLU A 40 -3.18 -17.24 -2.34
CA GLU A 40 -3.56 -17.93 -3.57
C GLU A 40 -2.75 -19.21 -3.80
N LEU A 41 -1.43 -19.16 -3.57
CA LEU A 41 -0.56 -20.33 -3.65
C LEU A 41 -0.95 -21.39 -2.60
N GLN A 42 -1.20 -20.96 -1.35
CA GLN A 42 -1.66 -21.85 -0.28
C GLN A 42 -3.01 -22.49 -0.61
N LYS A 43 -3.94 -21.73 -1.21
CA LYS A 43 -5.23 -22.25 -1.66
C LYS A 43 -5.03 -23.30 -2.75
N GLY A 44 -4.15 -23.04 -3.72
CA GLY A 44 -3.81 -24.01 -4.78
C GLY A 44 -3.26 -25.31 -4.22
N LEU A 45 -2.38 -25.24 -3.22
CA LEU A 45 -1.88 -26.41 -2.51
C LEU A 45 -3.01 -27.18 -1.80
N ALA A 46 -3.89 -26.48 -1.06
CA ALA A 46 -5.00 -27.11 -0.37
C ALA A 46 -5.98 -27.81 -1.32
N VAL A 47 -6.24 -27.24 -2.50
CA VAL A 47 -7.04 -27.90 -3.55
C VAL A 47 -6.35 -29.16 -4.06
N HIS A 48 -5.03 -29.09 -4.31
CA HIS A 48 -4.26 -30.24 -4.77
C HIS A 48 -4.18 -31.37 -3.72
N GLU A 49 -4.20 -31.03 -2.44
CA GLU A 49 -4.26 -31.99 -1.32
C GLU A 49 -5.68 -32.46 -0.99
N GLU A 50 -6.69 -32.09 -1.78
CA GLU A 50 -8.12 -32.38 -1.56
C GLU A 50 -8.68 -31.85 -0.22
N ARG A 51 -7.98 -30.88 0.40
CA ARG A 51 -8.39 -30.20 1.64
C ARG A 51 -9.32 -29.02 1.32
N TYR A 52 -10.49 -29.33 0.75
CA TYR A 52 -11.41 -28.31 0.25
C TYR A 52 -11.95 -27.34 1.31
N ALA A 53 -12.10 -27.80 2.57
CA ALA A 53 -12.50 -26.93 3.67
C ALA A 53 -11.47 -25.81 3.92
N ASP A 54 -10.18 -26.14 3.84
CA ASP A 54 -9.10 -25.18 4.02
C ASP A 54 -8.99 -24.24 2.82
N ALA A 55 -9.15 -24.78 1.61
CA ALA A 55 -9.23 -23.96 0.40
C ALA A 55 -10.37 -22.93 0.47
N GLN A 56 -11.54 -23.32 1.01
CA GLN A 56 -12.66 -22.41 1.20
C GLN A 56 -12.37 -21.34 2.26
N ALA A 57 -11.70 -21.69 3.36
CA ALA A 57 -11.28 -20.72 4.38
C ALA A 57 -10.27 -19.71 3.82
N LEU A 58 -9.29 -20.18 3.04
CA LEU A 58 -8.32 -19.33 2.35
C LEU A 58 -8.99 -18.41 1.33
N GLN A 59 -9.98 -18.91 0.58
CA GLN A 59 -10.75 -18.09 -0.36
C GLN A 59 -11.48 -16.94 0.33
N ARG A 60 -12.10 -17.19 1.50
CA ARG A 60 -12.75 -16.12 2.28
C ARG A 60 -11.74 -15.10 2.76
N ARG A 61 -10.60 -15.55 3.27
CA ARG A 61 -9.52 -14.67 3.72
C ARG A 61 -8.96 -13.79 2.60
N ILE A 62 -8.78 -14.34 1.40
CA ILE A 62 -8.38 -13.57 0.21
C ILE A 62 -9.41 -12.48 -0.08
N PHE A 63 -10.70 -12.82 -0.06
CA PHE A 63 -11.77 -11.85 -0.29
C PHE A 63 -11.78 -10.72 0.75
N ASP A 64 -11.61 -11.06 2.03
CA ASP A 64 -11.55 -10.09 3.11
C ASP A 64 -10.34 -9.15 2.96
N GLU A 65 -9.17 -9.69 2.61
CA GLU A 65 -7.95 -8.91 2.36
C GLU A 65 -8.10 -7.97 1.16
N MET A 66 -8.66 -8.47 0.06
CA MET A 66 -8.90 -7.66 -1.15
C MET A 66 -9.91 -6.53 -0.90
N SER A 67 -10.98 -6.82 -0.17
CA SER A 67 -12.06 -5.86 0.09
C SER A 67 -11.69 -4.84 1.17
N GLY A 68 -10.85 -5.23 2.14
CA GLY A 68 -10.42 -4.37 3.23
C GLY A 68 -9.32 -3.38 2.85
N SER A 69 -8.46 -3.72 1.89
CA SER A 69 -7.28 -2.92 1.57
C SER A 69 -7.62 -1.67 0.72
N PRO A 70 -7.42 -0.44 1.25
CA PRO A 70 -7.55 0.78 0.46
C PRO A 70 -6.51 0.86 -0.67
N ALA A 71 -5.33 0.25 -0.46
CA ALA A 71 -4.25 0.22 -1.44
C ALA A 71 -4.65 -0.57 -2.69
N LEU A 72 -5.27 -1.76 -2.52
CA LEU A 72 -5.75 -2.58 -3.65
C LEU A 72 -6.83 -1.85 -4.47
N ARG A 73 -7.72 -1.10 -3.81
CA ARG A 73 -8.73 -0.29 -4.51
C ARG A 73 -8.12 0.80 -5.39
N LEU A 74 -7.04 1.43 -4.95
CA LEU A 74 -6.32 2.44 -5.74
C LEU A 74 -5.53 1.82 -6.89
N ILE A 75 -4.98 0.62 -6.70
CA ILE A 75 -4.33 -0.14 -7.78
C ILE A 75 -5.32 -0.43 -8.91
N VAL A 76 -6.50 -0.97 -8.57
CA VAL A 76 -7.56 -1.23 -9.56
C VAL A 76 -8.02 0.07 -10.24
N ALA A 77 -8.15 1.16 -9.50
CA ALA A 77 -8.50 2.46 -10.06
C ALA A 77 -7.43 2.99 -11.04
N MET A 78 -6.14 2.83 -10.73
CA MET A 78 -5.03 3.19 -11.62
C MET A 78 -5.04 2.36 -12.91
N GLU A 79 -5.25 1.05 -12.80
CA GLU A 79 -5.33 0.16 -13.97
C GLU A 79 -6.52 0.50 -14.87
N ALA A 80 -7.70 0.69 -14.29
CA ALA A 80 -8.90 1.08 -15.03
C ALA A 80 -8.74 2.45 -15.71
N ALA A 81 -8.23 3.45 -14.99
CA ALA A 81 -8.01 4.78 -15.54
C ALA A 81 -6.97 4.77 -16.68
N LEU A 82 -5.91 3.96 -16.57
CA LEU A 82 -4.95 3.79 -17.66
C LEU A 82 -5.56 3.08 -18.88
N ALA A 83 -6.39 2.05 -18.68
CA ALA A 83 -7.07 1.34 -19.75
C ALA A 83 -8.04 2.25 -20.51
N ASP A 84 -8.71 3.16 -19.79
CA ASP A 84 -9.65 4.14 -20.34
C ASP A 84 -8.98 5.40 -20.94
N GLY A 85 -7.65 5.55 -20.82
CA GLY A 85 -6.92 6.75 -21.27
C GLY A 85 -7.14 8.00 -20.40
N ARG A 86 -7.66 7.83 -19.18
CA ARG A 86 -7.93 8.91 -18.21
C ARG A 86 -6.68 9.19 -17.36
N TYR A 87 -5.67 9.80 -17.97
CA TYR A 87 -4.34 9.97 -17.38
C TYR A 87 -4.33 10.84 -16.10
N ASP A 88 -5.13 11.91 -16.03
CA ASP A 88 -5.18 12.76 -14.84
C ASP A 88 -5.74 12.02 -13.62
N GLU A 89 -6.74 11.15 -13.83
CA GLU A 89 -7.29 10.30 -12.77
C GLU A 89 -6.30 9.23 -12.34
N ALA A 90 -5.56 8.64 -13.29
CA ALA A 90 -4.50 7.68 -12.98
C ALA A 90 -3.37 8.31 -12.16
N ALA A 91 -2.97 9.55 -12.49
CA ALA A 91 -2.01 10.32 -11.70
C ALA A 91 -2.53 10.63 -10.29
N GLY A 92 -3.79 11.03 -10.16
CA GLY A 92 -4.42 11.27 -8.86
C GLY A 92 -4.45 10.02 -7.98
N ALA A 93 -4.81 8.86 -8.55
CA ALA A 93 -4.83 7.59 -7.84
C ALA A 93 -3.41 7.12 -7.45
N ARG A 94 -2.40 7.35 -8.30
CA ARG A 94 -0.99 7.09 -8.00
C ARG A 94 -0.51 7.92 -6.81
N ASP A 95 -0.75 9.22 -6.84
CA ASP A 95 -0.28 10.13 -5.80
C ASP A 95 -0.92 9.78 -4.44
N GLU A 96 -2.20 9.42 -4.44
CA GLU A 96 -2.91 8.96 -3.25
C GLU A 96 -2.38 7.60 -2.74
N TYR A 97 -2.05 6.68 -3.65
CA TYR A 97 -1.44 5.40 -3.30
C TYR A 97 -0.07 5.59 -2.64
N VAL A 98 0.78 6.45 -3.19
CA VAL A 98 2.09 6.80 -2.60
C VAL A 98 1.91 7.45 -1.22
N ARG A 99 0.92 8.32 -1.07
CA ARG A 99 0.58 8.95 0.22
C ARG A 99 0.19 7.92 1.27
N LEU A 100 -0.65 6.94 0.91
CA LEU A 100 -1.05 5.85 1.82
C LEU A 100 0.13 4.99 2.24
N LEU A 101 1.03 4.62 1.32
CA LEU A 101 2.24 3.87 1.66
C LEU A 101 3.14 4.65 2.62
N ALA A 102 3.32 5.96 2.39
CA ALA A 102 4.10 6.81 3.28
C ALA A 102 3.49 6.89 4.69
N GLN A 103 2.15 6.92 4.80
CA GLN A 103 1.45 6.90 6.08
C GLN A 103 1.60 5.56 6.81
N ALA A 104 1.46 4.45 6.08
CA ALA A 104 1.66 3.12 6.65
C ALA A 104 3.09 2.93 7.17
N ALA A 105 4.09 3.40 6.41
CA ALA A 105 5.49 3.37 6.82
C ALA A 105 5.77 4.26 8.06
N ALA A 106 5.16 5.45 8.12
CA ALA A 106 5.29 6.35 9.27
C ALA A 106 4.64 5.77 10.54
N ALA A 107 3.47 5.15 10.40
CA ALA A 107 2.80 4.47 11.51
C ALA A 107 3.67 3.31 12.06
N ALA A 108 4.27 2.51 11.19
CA ALA A 108 5.18 1.43 11.58
C ALA A 108 6.45 1.93 12.27
N GLY A 109 7.02 3.07 11.84
CA GLY A 109 8.20 3.69 12.47
C GLY A 109 7.92 4.29 13.86
N SER A 110 6.71 4.78 14.11
CA SER A 110 6.33 5.38 15.40
C SER A 110 6.05 4.38 16.54
N GLY A 111 5.89 3.09 16.23
CA GLY A 111 5.64 2.03 17.22
C GLY A 111 6.88 1.51 17.96
N ALA A 112 8.09 1.87 17.54
CA ALA A 112 9.34 1.33 18.09
C ALA A 112 9.94 2.13 19.27
N ALA A 113 9.38 3.30 19.61
CA ALA A 113 9.99 4.23 20.59
C ALA A 113 9.37 4.18 22.00
N ASN A 114 8.42 3.29 22.28
CA ASN A 114 7.73 3.27 23.58
C ASN A 114 7.50 1.83 24.10
N GLY A 115 8.59 1.14 24.37
CA GLY A 115 8.62 -0.06 25.20
C GLY A 115 9.51 0.19 26.43
N PRO A 116 9.05 -0.09 27.66
CA PRO A 116 9.85 0.17 28.85
C PRO A 116 11.12 -0.68 28.82
N ALA A 117 12.27 -0.03 28.97
CA ALA A 117 13.56 -0.67 29.18
C ALA A 117 13.50 -1.54 30.44
N THR A 118 13.10 -2.80 30.26
CA THR A 118 13.22 -3.82 31.29
C THR A 118 14.67 -4.30 31.24
N THR A 119 15.52 -3.62 31.98
CA THR A 119 16.88 -4.08 32.32
C THR A 119 16.75 -5.39 33.09
N THR A 120 16.69 -6.51 32.38
CA THR A 120 16.91 -7.83 32.97
C THR A 120 18.41 -7.99 33.20
N THR A 121 18.85 -7.58 34.38
CA THR A 121 20.14 -7.96 34.96
C THR A 121 20.15 -9.48 35.12
N PHE A 122 20.84 -10.17 34.23
CA PHE A 122 21.19 -11.58 34.35
C PHE A 122 22.56 -11.68 35.04
N GLY A 123 22.62 -12.41 36.15
CA GLY A 123 23.89 -12.87 36.73
C GLY A 123 24.07 -12.49 38.19
N LEU A 124 23.72 -13.41 39.08
CA LEU A 124 24.65 -14.17 39.91
C LEU A 124 23.86 -14.76 41.09
N ASN A 125 23.64 -16.08 41.08
CA ASN A 125 23.45 -16.80 42.33
C ASN A 125 24.25 -18.12 42.26
N PRO A 126 25.30 -18.26 43.08
CA PRO A 126 26.11 -19.47 43.13
C PRO A 126 25.62 -20.36 44.27
N TYR A 127 24.94 -21.46 43.94
CA TYR A 127 24.88 -22.66 44.78
C TYR A 127 24.75 -23.88 43.90
#